data_AF-A0A7W1I474-F1
#
_entry.id   AF-A0A7W1I474-F1
#
_cell.length_a   1.000
_cell.length_b   1.000
_cell.length_c   1.000
_cell.angle_alpha   90.00
_cell.angle_beta   90.00
_cell.angle_gamma   90.00
#
_symmetry.space_group_name_H-M   'P 1'
#
loop_
_entity.id
_entity.type
_entity.pdbx_description
1 polymer ?
#
loop_
_entity_poly.entity_id
_entity_poly.type
_entity_poly.pdbx_seq_one_letter_code
_entity_poly.pdbx_strand_id
1 'polypeptide(L)'
;MRDLPWTIEKLRALPPFEFENWAVIALGGIPNKVQVGDMGLDGRIFPVGTQPADKGSMFADDWFPIQVKQTDKVGRPDIDAFQAVMEREGENGRQRGFFVAFGYSEDAKRECAAFHKRTGRIIKLLTVQEILDEEHVQKMSLRRNGS
;
A
#
# COMPACT_ATOMS: atom_id res chain seq x y z
N MET A 1 3.27 -27.90 6.47
CA MET A 1 2.86 -26.98 7.55
C MET A 1 1.59 -26.33 7.04
N ARG A 2 0.41 -26.63 7.61
CA ARG A 2 -0.86 -26.09 7.11
C ARG A 2 -1.00 -24.65 7.61
N ASP A 3 -1.07 -23.72 6.67
CA ASP A 3 -1.04 -22.26 6.86
C ASP A 3 -2.12 -21.79 7.84
N LEU A 4 -1.68 -21.37 9.03
CA LEU A 4 -2.53 -20.59 9.91
C LEU A 4 -2.75 -19.21 9.26
N PRO A 5 -3.98 -18.69 9.25
CA PRO A 5 -4.23 -17.34 8.73
C PRO A 5 -3.37 -16.31 9.45
N TRP A 6 -3.00 -15.26 8.71
CA TRP A 6 -2.35 -14.09 9.29
C TRP A 6 -3.26 -13.48 10.36
N THR A 7 -2.67 -13.14 11.51
CA THR A 7 -3.36 -12.44 12.61
C THR A 7 -2.66 -11.11 12.88
N ILE A 8 -3.39 -10.14 13.43
CA ILE A 8 -2.82 -8.84 13.81
C ILE A 8 -1.60 -9.02 14.74
N GLU A 9 -1.70 -9.90 15.73
CA GLU A 9 -0.62 -10.17 16.68
C GLU A 9 0.65 -10.67 15.99
N LYS A 10 0.53 -11.60 15.03
CA LYS A 10 1.67 -12.09 14.24
C LYS A 10 2.29 -10.97 13.42
N LEU A 11 1.46 -10.17 12.76
CA LEU A 11 1.92 -9.08 11.90
C LEU A 11 2.62 -7.96 12.70
N ARG A 12 2.27 -7.76 13.97
CA ARG A 12 2.99 -6.85 14.87
C ARG A 12 4.34 -7.39 15.31
N ALA A 13 4.47 -8.72 15.41
CA ALA A 13 5.71 -9.37 15.82
C ALA A 13 6.69 -9.58 14.67
N LEU A 14 6.25 -9.41 13.41
CA LEU A 14 7.13 -9.50 12.26
C LEU A 14 8.24 -8.44 12.31
N PRO A 15 9.45 -8.77 11.85
CA PRO A 15 10.46 -7.77 11.55
C PRO A 15 9.89 -6.69 10.59
N PRO A 16 10.26 -5.40 10.74
CA PRO A 16 9.69 -4.31 9.95
C PRO A 16 9.73 -4.56 8.44
N PHE A 17 10.88 -5.02 7.92
CA PHE A 17 11.05 -5.34 6.50
C PHE A 17 10.15 -6.50 6.03
N GLU A 18 9.94 -7.51 6.87
CA GLU A 18 9.04 -8.62 6.53
C GLU A 18 7.58 -8.16 6.53
N PHE A 19 7.21 -7.27 7.44
CA PHE A 19 5.89 -6.66 7.49
C PHE A 19 5.61 -5.77 6.26
N GLU A 20 6.58 -4.94 5.86
CA GLU A 20 6.53 -4.16 4.62
C GLU A 20 6.30 -5.05 3.41
N ASN A 21 7.12 -6.10 3.25
CA ASN A 21 6.99 -7.06 2.15
C ASN A 21 5.62 -7.74 2.15
N TRP A 22 5.14 -8.18 3.31
CA TRP A 22 3.82 -8.80 3.45
C TRP A 22 2.71 -7.85 2.97
N ALA A 23 2.71 -6.59 3.43
CA ALA A 23 1.66 -5.64 3.09
C ALA A 23 1.65 -5.30 1.60
N VAL A 24 2.82 -5.13 0.98
CA VAL A 24 2.93 -4.88 -0.46
C VAL A 24 2.41 -6.08 -1.27
N ILE A 25 2.81 -7.30 -0.89
CA ILE A 25 2.38 -8.53 -1.58
C ILE A 25 0.87 -8.77 -1.41
N ALA A 26 0.32 -8.53 -0.21
CA ALA A 26 -1.11 -8.71 0.06
C ALA A 26 -1.98 -7.79 -0.82
N LEU A 27 -1.46 -6.63 -1.21
CA LEU A 27 -2.12 -5.70 -2.14
C LEU A 27 -1.77 -5.96 -3.62
N GLY A 28 -1.10 -7.07 -3.92
CA GLY A 28 -0.70 -7.45 -5.29
C GLY A 28 0.43 -6.59 -5.87
N GLY A 29 1.18 -5.89 -5.02
CA GLY A 29 2.32 -5.07 -5.41
C GLY A 29 3.64 -5.84 -5.48
N ILE A 30 4.67 -5.12 -5.91
CA ILE A 30 6.06 -5.58 -5.93
C ILE A 30 6.84 -4.81 -4.86
N PRO A 31 7.38 -5.47 -3.83
CA PRO A 31 8.18 -4.81 -2.80
C PRO A 31 9.55 -4.38 -3.33
N ASN A 32 10.09 -3.33 -2.75
CA ASN A 32 11.43 -2.85 -3.09
C ASN A 32 12.50 -3.78 -2.49
N LYS A 33 13.45 -4.23 -3.32
CA LYS A 33 14.53 -5.14 -2.90
C LYS A 33 15.62 -4.46 -2.07
N VAL A 34 15.76 -3.14 -2.20
CA VAL A 34 16.78 -2.34 -1.51
C VAL A 34 16.14 -1.01 -1.14
N GLN A 35 16.11 -0.63 0.14
CA GLN A 35 15.53 0.65 0.59
C GLN A 35 16.38 1.89 0.21
N VAL A 36 17.63 1.68 -0.24
CA VAL A 36 18.57 2.77 -0.56
C VAL A 36 18.26 3.35 -1.94
N GLY A 37 17.71 4.57 -1.96
CA GLY A 37 17.43 5.32 -3.19
C GLY A 37 15.94 5.48 -3.52
N ASP A 38 15.06 4.69 -2.90
CA ASP A 38 13.60 4.75 -3.14
C ASP A 38 12.88 5.86 -2.35
N MET A 39 13.66 6.75 -1.76
CA MET A 39 13.24 7.97 -1.08
C MET A 39 12.09 7.79 -0.06
N GLY A 40 11.94 6.59 0.52
CA GLY A 40 10.94 6.25 1.52
C GLY A 40 9.85 5.28 1.05
N LEU A 41 9.71 4.96 -0.24
CA LEU A 41 8.70 4.01 -0.70
C LEU A 41 9.07 2.56 -0.38
N ASP A 42 8.08 1.77 0.06
CA ASP A 42 8.28 0.35 0.40
C ASP A 42 7.96 -0.59 -0.77
N GLY A 43 7.23 -0.11 -1.78
CA GLY A 43 6.95 -0.86 -2.99
C GLY A 43 6.13 -0.10 -4.02
N ARG A 44 5.67 -0.85 -5.03
CA ARG A 44 4.87 -0.34 -6.14
C ARG A 44 3.69 -1.27 -6.42
N ILE A 45 2.51 -0.70 -6.58
CA ILE A 45 1.30 -1.42 -7.00
C ILE A 45 1.05 -1.15 -8.48
N PHE A 46 0.80 -2.20 -9.25
CA PHE A 46 0.52 -2.09 -10.67
C PHE A 46 -0.98 -2.35 -10.92
N PRO A 47 -1.65 -1.52 -11.75
CA PRO A 47 -2.98 -1.84 -12.23
C PRO A 47 -3.04 -3.23 -12.88
N VAL A 48 -4.22 -3.85 -12.81
CA VAL A 48 -4.46 -5.14 -13.45
C VAL A 48 -4.29 -4.98 -14.96
N GLY A 49 -3.34 -5.71 -15.54
CA GLY A 49 -3.04 -5.71 -16.98
C GLY A 49 -1.82 -4.88 -17.41
N THR A 50 -1.09 -4.23 -16.49
CA THR A 50 0.07 -3.37 -16.80
C THR A 50 1.36 -3.84 -16.11
N GLN A 51 1.66 -5.14 -16.20
CA GLN A 51 2.84 -5.70 -15.54
C GLN A 51 4.15 -5.16 -16.17
N PRO A 52 5.21 -4.97 -15.37
CA PRO A 52 6.48 -4.41 -15.83
C PRO A 52 7.26 -5.29 -16.83
N ALA A 53 6.78 -6.51 -17.12
CA ALA A 53 7.32 -7.35 -18.20
C ALA A 53 7.06 -6.76 -19.60
N ASP A 54 6.05 -5.88 -19.73
CA ASP A 54 5.71 -5.19 -20.97
C ASP A 54 6.56 -3.92 -21.16
N LYS A 55 7.90 -4.08 -21.16
CA LYS A 55 8.83 -3.00 -21.48
C LYS A 55 8.58 -2.52 -22.91
N GLY A 56 7.91 -1.36 -23.05
CA GLY A 56 7.51 -0.77 -24.33
C GLY A 56 6.00 -0.51 -24.46
N SER A 57 5.20 -0.93 -23.47
CA SER A 57 3.79 -0.54 -23.37
C SER A 57 3.66 0.96 -23.02
N MET A 58 2.66 1.64 -23.59
CA MET A 58 2.27 3.01 -23.21
C MET A 58 1.96 3.17 -21.71
N PHE A 59 1.78 2.05 -20.99
CA PHE A 59 1.46 1.98 -19.56
C PHE A 59 2.62 1.55 -18.67
N ALA A 60 3.85 1.48 -19.20
CA ALA A 60 5.02 1.01 -18.44
C ALA A 60 5.35 1.87 -17.19
N ASP A 61 4.84 3.10 -17.14
CA ASP A 61 5.00 4.02 -16.00
C ASP A 61 3.76 4.07 -15.09
N ASP A 62 2.75 3.24 -15.33
CA ASP A 62 1.47 3.26 -14.61
C ASP A 62 1.58 2.37 -13.36
N TRP A 63 2.16 2.92 -12.30
CA TRP A 63 2.24 2.30 -10.98
C TRP A 63 1.90 3.30 -9.87
N PHE A 64 1.42 2.78 -8.75
CA PHE A 64 1.04 3.55 -7.57
C PHE A 64 2.02 3.29 -6.42
N PRO A 65 2.58 4.35 -5.79
CA PRO A 65 3.43 4.20 -4.63
C PRO A 65 2.66 3.62 -3.46
N ILE A 66 3.33 2.73 -2.72
CA ILE A 66 2.88 2.25 -1.43
C ILE A 66 3.92 2.56 -0.35
N GLN A 67 3.43 3.10 0.76
CA GLN A 67 4.15 3.21 2.03
C GLN A 67 3.45 2.33 3.07
N VAL A 68 4.23 1.61 3.86
CA VAL A 68 3.81 0.73 4.93
C VAL A 68 4.48 1.22 6.21
N LYS A 69 3.70 1.34 7.29
CA LYS A 69 4.23 1.68 8.61
C LYS A 69 3.66 0.75 9.66
N GLN A 70 4.54 -0.01 10.31
CA GLN A 70 4.19 -0.95 11.38
C GLN A 70 3.88 -0.22 12.70
N THR A 71 2.87 0.65 12.70
CA THR A 71 2.48 1.47 13.85
C THR A 71 0.97 1.42 14.09
N ASP A 72 0.57 1.53 15.35
CA ASP A 72 -0.82 1.59 15.81
C ASP A 72 -1.59 2.80 15.29
N LYS A 73 -0.89 3.93 15.14
CA LYS A 73 -1.55 5.20 14.85
C LYS A 73 -0.62 6.14 14.08
N VAL A 74 -0.78 6.13 12.77
CA VAL A 74 -0.13 7.08 11.86
C VAL A 74 -0.68 8.48 12.07
N GLY A 75 0.22 9.46 12.12
CA GLY A 75 -0.10 10.87 12.30
C GLY A 75 -0.03 11.66 11.00
N ARG A 76 -0.45 12.93 11.07
CA ARG A 76 -0.33 13.89 9.97
C ARG A 76 1.09 13.99 9.37
N PRO A 77 2.18 14.06 10.16
CA PRO A 77 3.52 14.22 9.59
C PRO A 77 3.93 13.10 8.62
N ASP A 78 3.48 11.87 8.89
CA ASP A 78 3.73 10.72 8.02
C ASP A 78 3.01 10.85 6.67
N ILE A 79 1.77 11.36 6.71
CA ILE A 79 0.98 11.63 5.51
C ILE A 79 1.59 12.79 4.72
N ASP A 80 2.00 13.87 5.38
CA ASP A 80 2.65 15.01 4.73
C ASP A 80 3.94 14.58 4.01
N ALA A 81 4.76 13.73 4.65
CA ALA A 81 5.95 13.17 4.03
C ALA A 81 5.60 12.35 2.77
N PHE A 82 4.57 11.51 2.84
CA PHE A 82 4.12 10.71 1.71
C PHE A 82 3.52 11.55 0.57
N GLN A 83 2.81 12.65 0.88
CA GLN A 83 2.34 13.60 -0.14
C GLN A 83 3.51 14.17 -0.94
N ALA A 84 4.57 14.60 -0.27
CA ALA A 84 5.77 15.14 -0.92
C ALA A 84 6.42 14.09 -1.84
N VAL A 85 6.40 12.81 -1.44
CA VAL A 85 6.84 11.71 -2.31
C VAL A 85 5.96 11.59 -3.55
N MET A 86 4.63 11.62 -3.38
CA MET A 86 3.71 11.53 -4.52
C MET A 86 3.86 12.70 -5.48
N GLU A 87 4.13 13.91 -4.99
CA GLU A 87 4.27 15.10 -5.84
C GLU A 87 5.56 15.08 -6.67
N ARG A 88 6.65 14.49 -6.15
CA ARG A 88 7.94 14.40 -6.86
C ARG A 88 8.08 13.18 -7.78
N GLU A 89 7.36 12.09 -7.53
CA GLU A 89 7.56 10.82 -8.22
C GLU A 89 6.87 10.78 -9.58
N GLY A 90 7.65 10.63 -10.67
CA GLY A 90 7.16 10.61 -12.05
C GLY A 90 7.02 12.01 -12.66
N GLU A 91 6.79 12.08 -13.98
CA GLU A 91 6.83 13.34 -14.75
C GLU A 91 5.81 14.39 -14.28
N ASN A 92 4.65 13.96 -13.73
CA ASN A 92 3.58 14.84 -13.24
C ASN A 92 3.16 14.54 -11.78
N GLY A 93 3.99 13.81 -11.03
CA GLY A 93 3.61 13.24 -9.76
C GLY A 93 2.59 12.10 -9.88
N ARG A 94 2.48 11.28 -8.83
CA ARG A 94 1.58 10.13 -8.77
C ARG A 94 0.16 10.57 -8.41
N GLN A 95 -0.81 10.13 -9.20
CA GLN A 95 -2.23 10.49 -9.00
C GLN A 95 -2.90 9.71 -7.86
N ARG A 96 -2.39 8.52 -7.56
CA ARG A 96 -2.89 7.65 -6.50
C ARG A 96 -1.73 7.03 -5.75
N GLY A 97 -1.87 6.87 -4.44
CA GLY A 97 -0.92 6.19 -3.58
C GLY A 97 -1.63 5.44 -2.46
N PHE A 98 -0.97 4.46 -1.90
CA PHE A 98 -1.48 3.61 -0.83
C PHE A 98 -0.62 3.79 0.42
N PHE A 99 -1.28 3.93 1.56
CA PHE A 99 -0.60 3.97 2.85
C PHE A 99 -1.19 2.85 3.70
N VAL A 100 -0.34 2.00 4.28
CA VAL A 100 -0.75 0.87 5.12
C VAL A 100 -0.24 1.03 6.55
N ALA A 101 -1.11 0.82 7.53
CA ALA A 101 -0.75 0.80 8.96
C ALA A 101 -1.78 0.02 9.79
N PHE A 102 -1.59 -0.08 11.10
CA PHE A 102 -2.65 -0.64 11.97
C PHE A 102 -3.77 0.37 12.25
N GLY A 103 -3.50 1.66 12.13
CA GLY A 103 -4.51 2.71 12.36
C GLY A 103 -4.01 4.11 12.04
N TYR A 104 -4.94 5.07 12.03
CA TYR A 104 -4.71 6.46 11.64
C TYR A 104 -5.35 7.43 12.63
N SER A 105 -4.70 8.55 12.88
CA SER A 105 -5.33 9.67 13.58
C SER A 105 -6.38 10.37 12.71
N GLU A 106 -7.31 11.07 13.35
CA GLU A 106 -8.29 11.89 12.62
C GLU A 106 -7.62 13.01 11.82
N ASP A 107 -6.51 13.56 12.33
CA ASP A 107 -5.74 14.58 11.62
C ASP A 107 -5.08 14.01 10.36
N ALA A 108 -4.58 12.76 10.40
CA ALA A 108 -4.06 12.08 9.21
C ALA A 108 -5.14 11.90 8.13
N LYS A 109 -6.35 11.51 8.53
CA LYS A 109 -7.51 11.38 7.61
C LYS A 109 -7.93 12.72 7.01
N ARG A 110 -8.01 13.77 7.84
CA ARG A 110 -8.33 15.14 7.39
C ARG A 110 -7.29 15.67 6.41
N GLU A 111 -6.02 15.40 6.68
CA GLU A 111 -4.92 15.81 5.81
C GLU A 111 -5.02 15.11 4.44
N CYS A 112 -5.33 13.81 4.37
CA CYS A 112 -5.58 13.13 3.09
C CYS A 112 -6.73 13.78 2.30
N ALA A 113 -7.82 14.15 2.99
CA ALA A 113 -8.95 14.83 2.35
C ALA A 113 -8.58 16.25 1.87
N ALA A 114 -7.77 16.98 2.62
CA ALA A 114 -7.26 18.29 2.23
C ALA A 114 -6.33 18.19 1.01
N PHE A 115 -5.43 17.21 1.01
CA PHE A 115 -4.54 16.92 -0.11
C PHE A 115 -5.31 16.64 -1.39
N HIS A 116 -6.32 15.76 -1.33
CA HIS A 116 -7.17 15.45 -2.48
C HIS A 116 -7.89 16.69 -3.02
N LYS A 117 -8.44 17.54 -2.15
CA LYS A 117 -9.09 18.79 -2.59
C LYS A 117 -8.12 19.76 -3.27
N ARG A 118 -6.87 19.81 -2.81
CA ARG A 118 -5.86 20.76 -3.28
C ARG A 118 -5.19 20.33 -4.57
N THR A 119 -5.00 19.02 -4.76
CA THR A 119 -4.19 18.48 -5.86
C THR A 119 -4.93 17.55 -6.80
N GLY A 120 -6.12 17.07 -6.42
CA GLY A 120 -6.84 15.99 -7.11
C GLY A 120 -6.23 14.59 -6.90
N ARG A 121 -5.11 14.47 -6.18
CA ARG A 121 -4.42 13.19 -5.92
C ARG A 121 -5.05 12.46 -4.75
N ILE A 122 -5.09 11.13 -4.82
CA ILE A 122 -5.76 10.30 -3.82
C ILE A 122 -4.73 9.49 -3.03
N ILE A 123 -4.79 9.59 -1.71
CA ILE A 123 -4.09 8.66 -0.80
C ILE A 123 -5.14 7.72 -0.21
N LYS A 124 -5.05 6.44 -0.55
CA LYS A 124 -5.87 5.39 0.05
C LYS A 124 -5.20 4.90 1.33
N LEU A 125 -5.81 5.23 2.47
CA LEU A 125 -5.43 4.68 3.77
C LEU A 125 -6.04 3.27 3.90
N LEU A 126 -5.22 2.28 4.21
CA LEU A 126 -5.63 0.90 4.43
C LEU A 126 -5.10 0.42 5.77
N THR A 127 -5.99 -0.12 6.59
CA THR A 127 -5.61 -0.77 7.83
C THR A 127 -5.25 -2.23 7.57
N VAL A 128 -4.36 -2.78 8.39
CA VAL A 128 -4.04 -4.22 8.38
C VAL A 128 -5.30 -5.07 8.52
N GLN A 129 -6.28 -4.62 9.32
CA GLN A 129 -7.55 -5.32 9.47
C GLN A 129 -8.33 -5.37 8.15
N GLU A 130 -8.44 -4.25 7.42
CA GLU A 130 -9.12 -4.22 6.12
C GLU A 130 -8.48 -5.19 5.12
N ILE A 131 -7.15 -5.25 5.05
CA ILE A 131 -6.42 -6.18 4.18
C ILE A 131 -6.73 -7.64 4.54
N LEU A 132 -6.70 -7.97 5.83
CA LEU A 132 -7.03 -9.30 6.30
C LEU A 132 -8.49 -9.65 5.97
N ASP A 133 -9.43 -8.75 6.21
CA ASP A 133 -10.85 -9.00 5.96
C ASP A 133 -11.12 -9.26 4.47
N GLU A 134 -10.49 -8.50 3.57
CA GLU A 134 -10.57 -8.72 2.12
C GLU A 134 -10.00 -10.08 1.70
N GLU A 135 -8.85 -10.50 2.25
CA GLU A 135 -8.32 -11.85 1.99
C GLU A 135 -9.28 -12.95 2.43
N HIS A 136 -9.92 -12.79 3.60
CA HIS A 136 -10.89 -13.77 4.08
C HIS A 136 -12.11 -13.83 3.16
N VAL A 137 -12.63 -12.68 2.70
CA VAL A 137 -13.75 -12.62 1.77
C VAL A 137 -13.42 -13.29 0.44
N GLN A 138 -12.23 -13.04 -0.13
CA GLN A 138 -11.79 -13.71 -1.36
C GLN A 138 -11.66 -15.24 -1.18
N LYS A 139 -11.05 -15.70 -0.09
CA LYS A 139 -10.96 -17.14 0.21
C LYS A 139 -12.34 -17.79 0.37
N MET A 140 -13.32 -17.06 0.91
CA MET A 140 -14.70 -17.54 1.06
C MET A 140 -15.47 -17.54 -0.26
N SER A 141 -15.25 -16.58 -1.15
CA SER A 141 -15.91 -16.53 -2.46
C SER A 141 -15.37 -17.59 -3.43
N LEU A 142 -14.06 -17.86 -3.41
CA LEU A 142 -13.42 -18.93 -4.19
C LEU A 142 -13.89 -20.33 -3.77
N ARG A 143 -14.26 -20.53 -2.49
CA ARG A 143 -14.80 -21.81 -2.00
C ARG A 143 -16.24 -22.09 -2.42
N ARG A 144 -16.99 -21.09 -2.90
CA ARG A 144 -18.40 -21.26 -3.30
C ARG A 144 -18.60 -21.68 -4.76
N ASN A 145 -17.58 -21.57 -5.61
CA ASN A 145 -17.67 -21.90 -7.04
C ASN A 145 -17.20 -23.33 -7.38
N GLY A 146 -17.14 -24.22 -6.39
CA GLY A 146 -16.80 -25.64 -6.55
C GLY A 146 -17.92 -26.54 -6.04
N SER A 147 -19.09 -26.50 -6.68
CA SER A 147 -20.18 -27.48 -6.49
C SER A 147 -20.90 -27.70 -7.81
#